data_AF-A0A7G9BEA9-F1
#
_entry.id   AF-A0A7G9BEA9-F1
#
_cell.length_a   1.000
_cell.length_b   1.000
_cell.length_c   1.000
_cell.angle_alpha   90.00
_cell.angle_beta   90.00
_cell.angle_gamma   90.00
#
_symmetry.space_group_name_H-M   'P 1'
#
loop_
_entity.id
_entity.type
_entity.pdbx_description
1 polymer ?
#
loop_
_entity_poly.entity_id
_entity_poly.type
_entity_poly.pdbx_seq_one_letter_code
_entity_poly.pdbx_strand_id
1 'polypeptide(L)'
;MIQHFPINNDLPIHHLAACFNNTSATYKFYWLLAILDGVQDRQRELDKHKLFASMISSAWYTVNYFQVSFGQQDLIQDIVRGLKDIEGINIDAPKTLNYTNPNDKT
;
A
#
# COMPACT_ATOMS: atom_id res chain seq x y z
N MET A 1 3.07 5.51 20.16
CA MET A 1 3.34 6.86 19.62
C MET A 1 1.99 7.44 19.24
N ILE A 2 1.59 8.61 19.76
CA ILE A 2 0.30 9.21 19.45
C ILE A 2 0.40 9.92 18.10
N GLN A 3 -0.38 9.47 17.11
CA GLN A 3 -0.41 10.07 15.78
C GLN A 3 -1.22 11.37 15.82
N HIS A 4 -0.57 12.48 15.45
CA HIS A 4 -1.20 13.81 15.40
C HIS A 4 -1.53 14.15 13.94
N PHE A 5 -2.82 14.08 13.59
CA PHE A 5 -3.34 14.57 12.32
C PHE A 5 -3.79 16.04 12.45
N PRO A 6 -3.84 16.82 11.35
CA PRO A 6 -4.35 18.20 11.38
C PRO A 6 -5.78 18.25 11.89
N ILE A 7 -6.07 19.13 12.85
CA ILE A 7 -7.42 19.27 13.43
C ILE A 7 -8.37 19.84 12.37
N ASN A 8 -9.54 19.23 12.25
CA ASN A 8 -10.62 19.67 11.37
C ASN A 8 -11.96 19.45 12.09
N ASN A 9 -12.85 20.45 12.08
CA ASN A 9 -14.14 20.37 12.77
C ASN A 9 -15.18 19.52 12.03
N ASP A 10 -15.02 19.37 10.71
CA ASP A 10 -15.95 18.64 9.84
C ASP A 10 -15.53 17.19 9.59
N LEU A 11 -14.27 16.85 9.90
CA LEU A 11 -13.72 15.52 9.71
C LEU A 11 -13.34 14.90 11.06
N PRO A 12 -13.92 13.75 11.46
CA PRO A 12 -13.62 13.12 12.74
C PRO A 12 -12.25 12.41 12.71
N ILE A 13 -11.17 13.19 12.70
CA ILE A 13 -9.77 12.73 12.59
C ILE A 13 -9.35 11.73 13.67
N HIS A 14 -10.02 11.75 14.83
CA HIS A 14 -9.73 10.87 15.95
C HIS A 14 -10.05 9.40 15.62
N HIS A 15 -11.01 9.11 14.74
CA HIS A 15 -11.28 7.74 14.28
C HIS A 15 -10.13 7.19 13.44
N LEU A 16 -9.62 8.00 12.51
CA LEU A 16 -8.45 7.63 11.70
C LEU A 16 -7.21 7.45 12.59
N ALA A 17 -6.97 8.39 13.52
CA ALA A 17 -5.89 8.29 14.48
C ALA A 17 -6.01 7.02 15.34
N ALA A 18 -7.22 6.60 15.72
CA ALA A 18 -7.45 5.41 16.53
C ALA A 18 -7.07 4.10 15.82
N CYS A 19 -7.20 4.01 14.49
CA CYS A 19 -6.63 2.88 13.72
C CYS A 19 -5.12 2.72 13.99
N PHE A 20 -4.47 3.85 14.22
CA PHE A 20 -3.09 4.15 14.66
C PHE A 20 -2.67 3.62 16.03
N ASN A 21 -3.60 3.39 16.96
CA ASN A 21 -3.25 3.24 18.38
C ASN A 21 -2.39 2.00 18.67
N ASN A 22 -2.51 0.97 17.82
CA ASN A 22 -1.66 -0.20 17.83
C ASN A 22 -0.98 -0.32 16.46
N THR A 23 0.25 0.18 16.38
CA THR A 23 1.09 0.22 15.17
C THR A 23 1.87 -1.07 14.93
N SER A 24 1.66 -2.11 15.72
CA SER A 24 2.36 -3.41 15.57
C SER A 24 2.01 -4.12 14.26
N ALA A 25 0.97 -3.67 13.56
CA ALA A 25 0.49 -4.27 12.32
C ALA A 25 0.91 -3.41 11.10
N THR A 26 1.94 -3.85 10.40
CA THR A 26 2.54 -3.15 9.25
C THR A 26 1.52 -2.92 8.14
N TYR A 27 0.57 -3.84 7.94
CA TYR A 27 -0.49 -3.69 6.94
C TYR A 27 -1.29 -2.39 7.04
N LYS A 28 -1.45 -1.80 8.24
CA LYS A 28 -2.21 -0.55 8.42
C LYS A 28 -1.53 0.63 7.74
N PHE A 29 -0.20 0.65 7.74
CA PHE A 29 0.57 1.71 7.06
C PHE A 29 0.43 1.58 5.55
N TYR A 30 0.54 0.36 5.01
CA TYR A 30 0.33 0.12 3.58
C TYR A 30 -1.11 0.38 3.14
N TRP A 31 -2.09 0.07 3.98
CA TRP A 31 -3.49 0.42 3.76
C TRP A 31 -3.68 1.95 3.64
N LEU A 32 -3.08 2.71 4.57
CA LEU A 32 -3.14 4.18 4.50
C LEU A 32 -2.44 4.71 3.25
N LEU A 33 -1.25 4.20 2.93
CA LEU A 33 -0.52 4.59 1.72
C LEU A 33 -1.35 4.35 0.46
N ALA A 34 -2.03 3.20 0.36
CA ALA A 34 -2.88 2.88 -0.77
C ALA A 34 -4.11 3.81 -0.87
N ILE A 35 -4.69 4.25 0.26
CA ILE A 35 -5.73 5.29 0.27
C ILE A 35 -5.17 6.62 -0.23
N LEU A 36 -3.99 7.02 0.26
CA LEU A 36 -3.35 8.27 -0.13
C LEU A 36 -3.01 8.31 -1.63
N ASP A 37 -2.55 7.20 -2.21
CA ASP A 37 -2.36 7.09 -3.66
C ASP A 37 -3.68 7.35 -4.41
N GLY A 38 -4.78 6.74 -3.97
CA GLY A 38 -6.08 6.95 -4.56
C GLY A 38 -6.58 8.40 -4.46
N VAL A 39 -6.35 9.04 -3.31
CA VAL A 39 -6.68 10.46 -3.10
C VAL A 39 -5.82 11.36 -4.00
N GLN A 40 -4.53 11.06 -4.15
CA GLN A 40 -3.63 11.76 -5.06
C GLN A 40 -4.15 11.70 -6.52
N ASP A 41 -4.70 10.56 -6.91
CA ASP A 41 -5.34 10.35 -8.22
C ASP A 41 -6.77 10.93 -8.32
N ARG A 42 -7.20 11.71 -7.32
CA ARG A 42 -8.54 12.32 -7.22
C ARG A 42 -9.70 11.31 -7.24
N GLN A 43 -9.44 10.06 -6.86
CA GLN A 43 -10.47 9.04 -6.75
C GLN A 43 -11.33 9.31 -5.52
N ARG A 44 -12.65 9.39 -5.71
CA ARG A 44 -13.62 9.54 -4.61
C ARG A 44 -14.04 8.20 -4.01
N GLU A 45 -13.91 7.15 -4.79
CA GLU A 45 -14.20 5.77 -4.41
C GLU A 45 -13.01 4.91 -4.81
N LEU A 46 -12.64 3.99 -3.92
CA LEU A 46 -11.52 3.07 -4.14
C LEU A 46 -12.08 1.67 -4.32
N ASP A 47 -11.83 1.09 -5.48
CA ASP A 47 -12.08 -0.34 -5.68
C ASP A 47 -11.20 -1.16 -4.72
N LYS A 48 -11.82 -2.16 -4.09
CA LYS A 48 -11.15 -2.98 -3.07
C LYS A 48 -9.97 -3.76 -3.64
N HIS A 49 -10.08 -4.28 -4.87
CA HIS A 49 -8.98 -5.00 -5.49
C HIS A 49 -7.82 -4.05 -5.84
N LYS A 50 -8.12 -2.85 -6.36
CA LYS A 50 -7.11 -1.82 -6.60
C LYS A 50 -6.40 -1.38 -5.32
N LEU A 51 -7.15 -1.22 -4.23
CA LEU A 51 -6.58 -0.89 -2.92
C LEU A 51 -5.56 -1.95 -2.49
N PHE A 52 -5.94 -3.23 -2.53
CA PHE A 52 -5.05 -4.34 -2.17
C PHE A 52 -3.86 -4.46 -3.11
N ALA A 53 -4.06 -4.30 -4.41
CA ALA A 53 -2.97 -4.31 -5.38
C ALA A 53 -1.95 -3.20 -5.08
N SER A 54 -2.41 -1.99 -4.72
CA SER A 54 -1.51 -0.90 -4.31
C SER A 54 -0.77 -1.20 -3.01
N MET A 55 -1.42 -1.83 -2.02
CA MET A 55 -0.76 -2.27 -0.78
C MET A 55 0.40 -3.22 -1.07
N ILE A 56 0.15 -4.26 -1.88
CA ILE A 56 1.17 -5.25 -2.25
C ILE A 56 2.28 -4.63 -3.11
N SER A 57 1.92 -3.84 -4.11
CA SER A 57 2.88 -3.17 -5.01
C SER A 57 3.79 -2.22 -4.22
N SER A 58 3.24 -1.46 -3.28
CA SER A 58 4.02 -0.57 -2.41
C SER A 58 4.98 -1.33 -1.49
N ALA A 59 4.63 -2.54 -1.06
CA ALA A 59 5.44 -3.37 -0.18
C ALA A 59 6.55 -4.14 -0.92
N TRP A 60 6.44 -4.31 -2.24
CA TRP A 60 7.36 -5.11 -3.06
C TRP A 60 8.82 -4.79 -2.78
N TYR A 61 9.19 -3.52 -2.91
CA TYR A 61 10.59 -3.08 -2.75
C TYR A 61 11.04 -3.21 -1.29
N THR A 62 10.19 -2.85 -0.34
CA THR A 62 10.51 -2.91 1.09
C THR A 62 10.80 -4.34 1.57
N VAL A 63 10.02 -5.31 1.11
CA VAL A 63 10.19 -6.72 1.50
C VAL A 63 11.30 -7.38 0.70
N ASN A 64 11.37 -7.18 -0.62
CA ASN A 64 12.26 -7.95 -1.48
C ASN A 64 13.66 -7.37 -1.60
N TYR A 65 13.80 -6.04 -1.66
CA TYR A 65 15.08 -5.36 -1.79
C TYR A 65 15.70 -5.08 -0.43
N PHE A 66 14.95 -4.40 0.45
CA PHE A 66 15.46 -4.02 1.78
C PHE A 66 15.35 -5.12 2.84
N GLN A 67 14.65 -6.22 2.54
CA GLN A 67 14.48 -7.37 3.45
C GLN A 67 13.91 -6.99 4.82
N VAL A 68 13.10 -5.93 4.89
CA VAL A 68 12.48 -5.49 6.15
C VAL A 68 11.47 -6.55 6.59
N SER A 69 11.60 -7.00 7.84
CA SER A 69 10.63 -7.91 8.44
C SER A 69 9.42 -7.13 8.96
N PHE A 70 8.23 -7.48 8.49
CA PHE A 70 6.96 -6.90 8.93
C PHE A 70 6.37 -7.59 10.16
N GLY A 71 7.06 -8.64 10.65
CA GLY A 71 6.59 -9.52 11.72
C GLY A 71 6.03 -10.83 11.17
N GLN A 72 6.03 -11.86 12.02
CA GLN A 72 5.68 -13.24 11.63
C GLN A 72 4.22 -13.42 11.18
N GLN A 73 3.33 -12.50 11.56
CA GLN A 73 1.90 -12.58 11.29
C GLN A 73 1.44 -11.60 10.19
N ASP A 74 2.37 -10.91 9.52
CA ASP A 74 2.00 -9.92 8.50
C ASP A 74 1.78 -10.57 7.13
N LEU A 75 0.51 -10.67 6.74
CA LEU A 75 0.08 -11.28 5.49
C LEU A 75 0.61 -10.58 4.24
N ILE A 76 0.92 -9.27 4.29
CA ILE A 76 1.46 -8.56 3.12
C ILE A 76 2.83 -9.13 2.78
N GLN A 77 3.67 -9.37 3.79
CA GLN A 77 5.00 -9.92 3.58
C GLN A 77 4.94 -11.33 2.95
N ASP A 78 4.06 -12.18 3.45
CA ASP A 78 3.89 -13.54 2.95
C ASP A 78 3.41 -13.54 1.50
N ILE A 79 2.45 -12.67 1.17
CA ILE A 79 1.95 -12.49 -0.21
C ILE A 79 3.06 -11.98 -1.13
N VAL A 80 3.83 -10.96 -0.71
CA VAL A 80 4.91 -10.39 -1.53
C VAL A 80 6.01 -11.41 -1.80
N ARG A 81 6.39 -12.22 -0.80
CA ARG A 81 7.37 -13.31 -0.97
C ARG A 81 6.83 -14.40 -1.89
N GLY A 82 5.59 -14.83 -1.67
CA GLY A 82 4.95 -15.82 -2.53
C GLY A 82 4.85 -15.34 -3.99
N LEU A 83 4.52 -14.06 -4.21
CA LEU A 83 4.52 -13.47 -5.54
C LEU A 83 5.90 -13.46 -6.18
N LYS A 84 6.97 -13.18 -5.43
CA LYS A 84 8.35 -13.25 -5.95
C LYS A 84 8.74 -14.66 -6.41
N ASP A 85 8.24 -15.68 -5.73
CA ASP A 85 8.54 -17.07 -6.09
C ASP A 85 7.73 -17.54 -7.31
N ILE A 86 6.51 -16.99 -7.50
CA ILE A 86 5.63 -17.31 -8.63
C ILE A 86 6.00 -16.49 -9.87
N GLU A 87 6.32 -15.22 -9.68
CA GLU A 87 6.52 -14.24 -10.74
C GLU A 87 8.01 -13.97 -10.95
N GLY A 88 8.49 -14.08 -12.20
CA GLY A 88 9.86 -13.70 -12.58
C GLY A 88 10.12 -12.18 -12.59
N ILE A 89 9.40 -11.41 -11.77
CA ILE A 89 9.50 -9.95 -11.70
C ILE A 89 10.84 -9.59 -11.05
N ASN A 90 11.60 -8.72 -11.71
CA ASN A 90 12.82 -8.19 -11.11
C ASN A 90 12.47 -7.42 -9.82
N ILE A 91 13.26 -7.60 -8.77
CA ILE A 91 13.16 -6.88 -7.49
C ILE A 91 13.14 -5.35 -7.72
N ASP A 92 13.80 -4.88 -8.78
CA ASP A 92 13.94 -3.48 -9.16
C ASP A 92 12.72 -2.94 -9.93
N ALA A 93 11.66 -3.76 -10.11
CA ALA A 93 10.50 -3.37 -10.89
C ALA A 93 9.81 -2.14 -10.29
N PRO A 94 9.45 -1.14 -11.13
CA PRO A 94 8.77 0.05 -10.65
C PRO A 94 7.35 -0.29 -10.17
N LYS A 95 6.89 0.45 -9.15
CA LYS A 95 5.54 0.35 -8.58
C LYS A 95 4.42 0.47 -9.63
N THR A 96 4.65 1.28 -10.66
CA THR A 96 3.75 1.47 -11.81
C THR A 96 4.32 0.81 -13.05
N LEU A 97 3.62 -0.23 -13.53
CA LEU A 97 3.71 -0.62 -14.93
C LEU A 97 2.91 0.40 -15.72
N ASN A 98 3.57 1.27 -16.48
CA ASN A 98 2.90 2.04 -17.52
C ASN A 98 2.42 1.06 -18.58
N TYR A 99 1.25 0.44 -18.36
CA TYR A 99 0.54 -0.31 -19.39
C TYR A 99 0.17 0.70 -20.48
N THR A 100 1.09 0.91 -21.41
CA THR A 100 0.73 1.48 -22.70
C THR A 100 0.05 0.37 -23.45
N ASN A 101 -1.28 0.48 -23.58
CA ASN A 101 -2.03 -0.36 -24.49
C ASN A 101 -1.37 -0.22 -25.87
N PRO A 102 -1.01 -1.32 -26.56
CA PRO A 102 -0.46 -1.26 -27.91
C PRO A 102 -1.35 -0.49 -28.91
N ASN A 103 -2.64 -0.30 -28.56
CA ASN A 103 -3.62 0.43 -29.35
C ASN A 103 -3.74 1.94 -29.03
N ASP A 104 -3.00 2.48 -28.05
CA ASP A 104 -3.03 3.93 -27.72
C ASP A 104 -2.05 4.77 -28.57
N LYS A 105 -1.51 4.19 -29.65
CA LYS A 105 -0.78 4.91 -30.70
C LYS A 105 -1.60 4.96 -31.99
N THR A 106 -2.61 5.83 -32.02
CA THR A 106 -3.23 6.35 -33.24
C THR A 106 -3.60 7.81 -33.04
#